data_AF-A0AAV2HW93-F1
#
_entry.id   AF-A0AAV2HW93-F1
#
_cell.length_a   1.000
_cell.length_b   1.000
_cell.length_c   1.000
_cell.angle_alpha   90.00
_cell.angle_beta   90.00
_cell.angle_gamma   90.00
#
_symmetry.space_group_name_H-M   'P 1'
#
loop_
_entity.id
_entity.type
_entity.pdbx_description
1 polymer ?
#
loop_
_entity_poly.entity_id
_entity_poly.type
_entity_poly.pdbx_seq_one_letter_code
_entity_poly.pdbx_strand_id
1 'polypeptide(L)'
;MNLRQFKNFRSKPPWRVLFFGTDEFSLGTLQTLNENRLSGSSGKCLVDTLHIVHPRTKKQTPIIKYAAMFNLSGHEWPMTQFKNENFYDVGVLASFGHLIPRKIIEAFPYGILNVHPSLLPRWRGAAPLHHTVLNADDKVGLSIMSIQPKHFDAGPLLKQTEVEIPMRCSTSNLRDYLAPKGGKMILEVLANLPEAVITETPQAEVGCTYAHKITPEMSFIDWKNQTLEQIDRQYRALHETTELRTEWAGTTVRLIEMISPHCKPSIPLDSNSLPGLPFYDKATNSIWVRCKDSWAGFPRIVIKKTMTAKEFYNGYLSKSHFQGVTFTSKPNNLFDESYARWIHQRTPS
;
A
#
# COMPACT_ATOMS: atom_id res chain seq x y z
N MET A 1 14.18 28.34 4.37
CA MET A 1 13.53 28.43 5.71
C MET A 1 14.35 29.33 6.63
N ASN A 2 13.71 30.18 7.45
CA ASN A 2 14.43 30.96 8.47
C ASN A 2 14.54 30.14 9.77
N LEU A 3 15.58 29.29 9.86
CA LEU A 3 15.82 28.40 11.00
C LEU A 3 16.06 29.15 12.33
N ARG A 4 16.33 30.46 12.28
CA ARG A 4 16.60 31.30 13.47
C ARG A 4 15.39 31.48 14.39
N GLN A 5 14.19 31.09 13.96
CA GLN A 5 12.99 31.14 14.80
C GLN A 5 12.93 30.02 15.86
N PHE A 6 13.75 28.97 15.73
CA PHE A 6 13.75 27.82 16.63
C PHE A 6 14.86 27.94 17.69
N LYS A 7 14.49 28.23 18.94
CA LYS A 7 15.44 28.55 20.03
C LYS A 7 16.39 27.40 20.42
N ASN A 8 16.03 26.13 20.14
CA ASN A 8 16.80 24.93 20.48
C ASN A 8 17.02 24.00 19.27
N PHE A 9 17.33 24.61 18.12
CA PHE A 9 17.59 23.90 16.87
C PHE A 9 18.91 23.12 16.91
N ARG A 10 18.90 21.84 16.49
CA ARG A 10 20.13 21.07 16.25
C ARG A 10 20.61 21.25 14.81
N SER A 11 21.90 21.48 14.63
CA SER A 11 22.54 21.54 13.30
C SER A 11 23.21 20.23 12.88
N LYS A 12 23.30 19.26 13.79
CA LYS A 12 23.94 17.95 13.61
C LYS A 12 23.19 16.86 14.41
N PRO A 13 23.28 15.58 14.00
CA PRO A 13 22.75 14.47 14.78
C PRO A 13 23.41 14.35 16.17
N PRO A 14 22.80 13.62 17.11
CA PRO A 14 21.57 12.85 16.93
C PRO A 14 20.30 13.74 16.94
N TRP A 15 19.25 13.33 16.23
CA TRP A 15 18.03 14.09 15.99
C TRP A 15 16.88 13.67 16.91
N ARG A 16 16.00 14.62 17.25
CA ARG A 16 14.75 14.32 17.95
C ARG A 16 13.64 14.14 16.91
N VAL A 17 13.16 12.91 16.78
CA VAL A 17 12.26 12.48 15.70
C VAL A 17 10.85 12.25 16.23
N LEU A 18 9.85 12.83 15.56
CA LEU A 18 8.45 12.42 15.70
C LEU A 18 8.04 11.58 14.50
N PHE A 19 7.73 10.31 14.72
CA PHE A 19 7.40 9.35 13.67
C PHE A 19 5.88 9.21 13.49
N PHE A 20 5.38 9.35 12.26
CA PHE A 20 3.97 9.20 11.90
C PHE A 20 3.79 7.91 11.08
N GLY A 21 3.02 6.95 11.59
CA GLY A 21 2.80 5.68 10.90
C GLY A 21 1.58 4.91 11.38
N THR A 22 1.20 3.85 10.65
CA THR A 22 -0.01 3.07 10.97
C THR A 22 0.09 1.60 10.60
N ASP A 23 0.75 1.23 9.51
CA ASP A 23 0.72 -0.13 8.95
C ASP A 23 2.08 -0.86 9.03
N GLU A 24 2.12 -2.07 8.46
CA GLU A 24 3.33 -2.91 8.39
C GLU A 24 4.46 -2.27 7.57
N PHE A 25 4.16 -1.45 6.55
CA PHE A 25 5.19 -0.74 5.80
C PHE A 25 5.90 0.30 6.70
N SER A 26 5.10 1.09 7.41
CA SER A 26 5.61 2.10 8.34
C SER A 26 6.34 1.47 9.52
N LEU A 27 5.97 0.25 9.94
CA LEU A 27 6.65 -0.47 11.01
C LEU A 27 8.13 -0.74 10.68
N GLY A 28 8.47 -1.14 9.46
CA GLY A 28 9.87 -1.35 9.07
C GLY A 28 10.72 -0.08 9.16
N THR A 29 10.12 1.08 8.88
CA THR A 29 10.79 2.38 9.07
C THR A 29 10.97 2.69 10.55
N LEU A 30 9.94 2.50 11.38
CA LEU A 30 10.01 2.72 12.83
C LEU A 30 11.05 1.83 13.50
N GLN A 31 11.09 0.55 13.13
CA GLN A 31 12.09 -0.42 13.61
C GLN A 31 13.50 0.06 13.33
N THR A 32 13.77 0.47 12.08
CA THR A 32 15.09 0.96 11.67
C THR A 32 15.52 2.21 12.45
N LEU A 33 14.60 3.16 12.67
CA LEU A 33 14.87 4.36 13.48
C LEU A 33 15.14 4.01 14.94
N ASN A 34 14.38 3.08 15.52
CA ASN A 34 14.53 2.68 16.91
C ASN A 34 15.82 1.88 17.14
N GLU A 35 16.19 0.99 16.21
CA GLU A 35 17.47 0.27 16.23
C GLU A 35 18.65 1.25 16.20
N ASN A 36 18.59 2.27 15.33
CA ASN A 36 19.61 3.31 15.29
C ASN A 36 19.71 4.08 16.61
N ARG A 37 18.57 4.44 17.21
CA ARG A 37 18.50 5.09 18.53
C ARG A 37 19.13 4.25 19.64
N LEU A 38 18.87 2.94 19.64
CA LEU A 38 19.38 2.00 20.64
C LEU A 38 20.88 1.67 20.45
N SER A 39 21.45 1.96 19.28
CA SER A 39 22.86 1.69 18.95
C SER A 39 23.86 2.67 19.61
N GLY A 40 23.41 3.49 20.57
CA GLY A 40 24.06 4.65 21.17
C GLY A 40 25.50 4.46 21.71
N SER A 41 25.96 3.23 21.93
CA SER A 41 27.31 2.94 22.41
C SER A 41 28.39 2.91 21.30
N SER A 42 28.01 2.97 20.02
CA SER A 42 28.92 2.80 18.87
C SER A 42 29.30 4.10 18.14
N GLY A 43 28.88 5.26 18.64
CA GLY A 43 29.26 6.58 18.09
C GLY A 43 28.61 6.98 16.75
N LYS A 44 27.66 6.19 16.22
CA LYS A 44 26.94 6.46 14.95
C LYS A 44 25.42 6.69 15.13
N CYS A 45 25.00 7.07 16.32
CA CYS A 45 23.59 7.30 16.61
C CYS A 45 23.10 8.58 15.90
N LEU A 46 22.10 8.44 15.03
CA LEU A 46 21.47 9.54 14.31
C LEU A 46 20.15 9.97 14.97
N VAL A 47 19.55 9.13 15.81
CA VAL A 47 18.26 9.39 16.46
C VAL A 47 18.45 9.40 17.97
N ASP A 48 18.20 10.54 18.61
CA ASP A 48 18.27 10.70 20.06
C ASP A 48 16.95 10.30 20.71
N THR A 49 15.90 11.04 20.36
CA THR A 49 14.54 10.82 20.82
C THR A 49 13.69 10.31 19.67
N LEU A 50 12.83 9.33 19.95
CA LEU A 50 11.88 8.79 19.00
C LEU A 50 10.52 8.65 19.68
N HIS A 51 9.58 9.48 19.29
CA HIS A 51 8.18 9.35 19.67
C HIS A 51 7.34 9.01 18.46
N ILE A 52 6.17 8.44 18.69
CA ILE A 52 5.26 8.05 17.61
C ILE A 52 3.99 8.91 17.57
N VAL A 53 3.37 8.97 16.41
CA VAL A 53 2.00 9.45 16.19
C VAL A 53 1.26 8.35 15.47
N HIS A 54 0.14 7.93 16.06
CA HIS A 54 -0.73 6.90 15.49
C HIS A 54 -2.19 7.37 15.46
N PRO A 55 -3.01 6.90 14.51
CA PRO A 55 -4.44 7.17 14.51
C PRO A 55 -5.14 6.64 15.77
N ARG A 56 -6.18 7.35 16.23
CA ARG A 56 -7.15 6.77 17.17
C ARG A 56 -7.84 5.58 16.52
N THR A 57 -7.69 4.40 17.11
CA THR A 57 -8.24 3.15 16.56
C THR A 57 -8.71 2.22 17.67
N LYS A 58 -9.79 1.46 17.40
CA LYS A 58 -10.25 0.39 18.30
C LYS A 58 -9.35 -0.85 18.27
N LYS A 59 -8.59 -1.05 17.18
CA LYS A 59 -7.68 -2.18 16.99
C LYS A 59 -6.25 -1.72 17.15
N GLN A 60 -5.42 -2.45 17.90
CA GLN A 60 -3.99 -2.17 17.99
C GLN A 60 -3.33 -2.34 16.61
N THR A 61 -2.74 -1.25 16.10
CA THR A 61 -1.94 -1.25 14.88
C THR A 61 -0.56 -1.86 15.13
N PRO A 62 0.17 -2.28 14.08
CA PRO A 62 1.56 -2.73 14.21
C PRO A 62 2.46 -1.71 14.93
N ILE A 63 2.25 -0.42 14.66
CA ILE A 63 2.96 0.69 15.32
C ILE A 63 2.68 0.75 16.83
N ILE A 64 1.41 0.67 17.26
CA ILE A 64 1.06 0.69 18.69
C ILE A 64 1.65 -0.52 19.42
N LYS A 65 1.57 -1.71 18.80
CA LYS A 65 2.13 -2.95 19.38
C LYS A 65 3.64 -2.84 19.56
N TYR A 66 4.35 -2.36 18.55
CA TYR A 66 5.79 -2.19 18.60
C TYR A 66 6.20 -1.12 19.63
N ALA A 67 5.49 0.01 19.66
CA ALA A 67 5.75 1.06 20.63
C ALA A 67 5.59 0.59 22.08
N ALA A 68 4.55 -0.20 22.37
CA ALA A 68 4.38 -0.81 23.69
C ALA A 68 5.52 -1.77 24.04
N MET A 69 6.00 -2.57 23.07
CA MET A 69 7.09 -3.54 23.28
C MET A 69 8.44 -2.86 23.58
N PHE A 70 8.71 -1.70 22.96
CA PHE A 70 9.98 -0.97 23.10
C PHE A 70 9.87 0.29 23.96
N ASN A 71 8.78 0.44 24.71
CA ASN A 71 8.49 1.59 25.58
C ASN A 71 8.62 2.95 24.86
N LEU A 72 8.16 3.03 23.61
CA LEU A 72 8.09 4.28 22.87
C LEU A 72 6.80 5.01 23.24
N SER A 73 6.93 6.26 23.69
CA SER A 73 5.80 7.14 23.94
C SER A 73 5.38 7.88 22.66
N GLY A 74 4.24 8.57 22.71
CA GLY A 74 3.73 9.24 21.53
C GLY A 74 2.40 9.95 21.72
N HIS A 75 1.82 10.36 20.59
CA HIS A 75 0.57 11.09 20.52
C HIS A 75 -0.45 10.32 19.70
N GLU A 76 -1.71 10.48 20.08
CA GLU A 76 -2.83 10.00 19.27
C GLU A 76 -3.24 11.09 18.27
N TRP A 77 -3.53 10.69 17.05
CA TRP A 77 -4.06 11.58 16.00
C TRP A 77 -5.60 11.65 16.05
N PRO A 78 -6.20 12.85 15.92
CA PRO A 78 -5.58 14.14 15.59
C PRO A 78 -4.95 14.86 16.80
N MET A 79 -3.80 15.50 16.58
CA MET A 79 -3.09 16.27 17.61
C MET A 79 -3.59 17.73 17.66
N THR A 80 -4.77 17.95 18.25
CA THR A 80 -5.48 19.26 18.22
C THR A 80 -4.73 20.41 18.92
N GLN A 81 -3.90 20.11 19.91
CA GLN A 81 -3.14 21.09 20.69
C GLN A 81 -1.62 20.96 20.50
N PHE A 82 -1.17 20.38 19.38
CA PHE A 82 0.26 20.19 19.15
C PHE A 82 1.01 21.53 19.10
N LYS A 83 1.98 21.67 20.01
CA LYS A 83 3.02 22.69 19.97
C LYS A 83 4.36 21.96 20.01
N ASN A 84 5.11 22.04 18.92
CA ASN A 84 6.50 21.61 18.94
C ASN A 84 7.32 22.72 19.60
N GLU A 85 7.39 22.75 20.93
CA GLU A 85 8.17 23.75 21.69
C GLU A 85 9.69 23.51 21.56
N ASN A 86 10.15 23.30 20.32
CA ASN A 86 11.46 22.79 19.93
C ASN A 86 11.77 21.43 20.55
N PHE A 87 10.77 20.55 20.68
CA PHE A 87 10.96 19.20 21.20
C PHE A 87 11.49 18.25 20.12
N TYR A 88 11.07 18.44 18.87
CA TYR A 88 11.47 17.63 17.73
C TYR A 88 12.17 18.48 16.66
N ASP A 89 13.20 17.92 16.04
CA ASP A 89 13.95 18.55 14.95
C ASP A 89 13.31 18.24 13.58
N VAL A 90 12.76 17.03 13.42
CA VAL A 90 12.20 16.53 12.16
C VAL A 90 11.06 15.56 12.42
N GLY A 91 10.03 15.60 11.56
CA GLY A 91 9.03 14.54 11.49
C GLY A 91 9.42 13.51 10.44
N VAL A 92 9.19 12.23 10.71
CA VAL A 92 9.30 11.16 9.70
C VAL A 92 7.94 10.52 9.52
N LEU A 93 7.45 10.44 8.30
CA LEU A 93 6.14 9.90 7.94
C LEU A 93 6.31 8.68 7.06
N ALA A 94 5.53 7.63 7.29
CA ALA A 94 5.38 6.51 6.38
C ALA A 94 3.96 5.94 6.51
N SER A 95 3.23 5.78 5.41
CA SER A 95 1.88 5.17 5.39
C SER A 95 0.93 5.61 6.52
N PHE A 96 0.84 6.91 6.77
CA PHE A 96 0.01 7.44 7.87
C PHE A 96 -1.46 7.69 7.48
N GLY A 97 -1.77 7.80 6.18
CA GLY A 97 -3.13 7.89 5.66
C GLY A 97 -3.92 9.18 6.02
N HIS A 98 -3.30 10.14 6.69
CA HIS A 98 -3.90 11.41 7.07
C HIS A 98 -3.15 12.60 6.49
N LEU A 99 -3.89 13.63 6.06
CA LEU A 99 -3.31 14.90 5.67
C LEU A 99 -2.79 15.62 6.92
N ILE A 100 -1.53 16.06 6.89
CA ILE A 100 -0.94 16.80 8.00
C ILE A 100 -1.23 18.31 7.82
N PRO A 101 -1.89 18.97 8.79
CA PRO A 101 -2.13 20.40 8.73
C PRO A 101 -0.82 21.20 8.66
N ARG A 102 -0.85 22.32 7.92
CA ARG A 102 0.27 23.25 7.78
C ARG A 102 0.93 23.58 9.14
N LYS A 103 0.13 23.91 10.15
CA LYS A 103 0.60 24.25 11.50
C LYS A 103 1.46 23.16 12.13
N ILE A 104 1.19 21.89 11.85
CA ILE A 104 2.00 20.77 12.36
C ILE A 104 3.27 20.64 11.53
N ILE A 105 3.20 20.74 10.19
CA ILE A 105 4.37 20.66 9.30
C ILE A 105 5.39 21.75 9.65
N GLU A 106 4.94 23.00 9.75
CA GLU A 106 5.78 24.17 10.03
C GLU A 106 6.33 24.21 11.46
N ALA A 107 5.84 23.33 12.34
CA ALA A 107 6.34 23.22 13.70
C ALA A 107 7.72 22.53 13.75
N PHE A 108 8.13 21.80 12.70
CA PHE A 108 9.42 21.11 12.64
C PHE A 108 10.48 21.95 11.92
N PRO A 109 11.66 22.18 12.51
CA PRO A 109 12.73 22.92 11.86
C PRO A 109 13.15 22.40 10.48
N TYR A 110 13.22 21.08 10.31
CA TYR A 110 13.51 20.43 9.03
C TYR A 110 12.26 19.89 8.32
N GLY A 111 11.07 20.33 8.74
CA GLY A 111 9.80 19.85 8.21
C GLY A 111 9.50 18.38 8.56
N ILE A 112 8.65 17.77 7.76
CA ILE A 112 8.27 16.36 7.88
C ILE A 112 8.62 15.66 6.57
N LEU A 113 9.40 14.58 6.68
CA LEU A 113 9.88 13.79 5.56
C LEU A 113 9.03 12.54 5.41
N ASN A 114 8.48 12.26 4.22
CA ASN A 114 7.76 11.03 3.93
C ASN A 114 8.67 9.99 3.27
N VAL A 115 8.59 8.75 3.75
CA VAL A 115 9.13 7.56 3.09
C VAL A 115 8.02 6.98 2.19
N HIS A 116 8.09 7.29 0.90
CA HIS A 116 7.06 6.90 -0.07
C HIS A 116 7.55 5.75 -0.96
N PRO A 117 6.83 4.61 -1.03
CA PRO A 117 7.28 3.44 -1.77
C PRO A 117 6.87 3.49 -3.25
N SER A 118 7.27 4.56 -3.92
CA SER A 118 7.25 4.63 -5.39
C SER A 118 8.38 5.52 -5.93
N LEU A 119 8.59 5.45 -7.25
CA LEU A 119 9.37 6.42 -8.02
C LEU A 119 8.50 7.65 -8.33
N LEU A 120 8.38 8.57 -7.38
CA LEU A 120 7.68 9.84 -7.59
C LEU A 120 8.26 10.60 -8.81
N PRO A 121 7.41 11.19 -9.69
CA PRO A 121 5.99 11.50 -9.48
C PRO A 121 5.01 10.36 -9.81
N ARG A 122 5.49 9.16 -10.18
CA ARG A 122 4.62 7.99 -10.40
C ARG A 122 4.07 7.50 -9.06
N TRP A 123 2.79 7.16 -9.05
CA TRP A 123 2.05 6.61 -7.91
C TRP A 123 2.01 7.50 -6.67
N ARG A 124 1.63 8.76 -6.84
CA ARG A 124 1.21 9.62 -5.73
C ARG A 124 -0.07 9.09 -5.10
N GLY A 125 -0.17 9.06 -3.77
CA GLY A 125 -1.41 8.72 -3.06
C GLY A 125 -1.33 7.46 -2.19
N ALA A 126 -2.50 6.89 -1.92
CA ALA A 126 -2.71 6.00 -0.78
C ALA A 126 -2.27 4.54 -0.97
N ALA A 127 -2.14 4.03 -2.20
CA ALA A 127 -1.85 2.60 -2.43
C ALA A 127 -0.77 2.33 -3.51
N PRO A 128 0.41 3.00 -3.46
CA PRO A 128 1.44 2.90 -4.50
C PRO A 128 1.89 1.47 -4.80
N LEU A 129 2.04 0.63 -3.76
CA LEU A 129 2.46 -0.77 -3.94
C LEU A 129 1.44 -1.59 -4.71
N HIS A 130 0.15 -1.47 -4.39
CA HIS A 130 -0.91 -2.18 -5.11
C HIS A 130 -0.95 -1.77 -6.58
N HIS A 131 -0.86 -0.47 -6.85
CA HIS A 131 -0.87 0.06 -8.22
C HIS A 131 0.37 -0.37 -9.02
N THR A 132 1.53 -0.44 -8.38
CA THR A 132 2.76 -0.99 -8.98
C THR A 132 2.53 -2.42 -9.48
N VAL A 133 1.91 -3.28 -8.66
CA VAL A 133 1.60 -4.68 -9.04
C VAL A 133 0.50 -4.76 -10.10
N LEU A 134 -0.57 -3.97 -9.96
CA LEU A 134 -1.70 -3.95 -10.91
C LEU A 134 -1.28 -3.57 -12.32
N ASN A 135 -0.34 -2.62 -12.45
CA ASN A 135 0.14 -2.12 -13.72
C ASN A 135 1.27 -2.94 -14.33
N ALA A 136 1.78 -3.96 -13.61
CA ALA A 136 3.01 -4.67 -13.95
C ALA A 136 4.15 -3.73 -14.29
N ASP A 137 4.42 -2.81 -13.37
CA ASP A 137 5.65 -2.06 -13.46
C ASP A 137 6.83 -3.05 -13.38
N ASP A 138 7.86 -2.83 -14.20
CA ASP A 138 9.09 -3.65 -14.16
C ASP A 138 10.01 -3.23 -12.99
N LYS A 139 9.81 -2.00 -12.51
CA LYS A 139 10.60 -1.38 -11.45
C LYS A 139 9.71 -0.62 -10.49
N VAL A 140 10.10 -0.65 -9.22
CA VAL A 140 9.52 0.16 -8.16
C VAL A 140 10.61 1.11 -7.66
N GLY A 141 10.27 1.99 -6.73
CA GLY A 141 11.30 2.76 -6.05
C GLY A 141 10.87 3.21 -4.68
N LEU A 142 11.80 3.87 -4.03
CA LEU A 142 11.61 4.54 -2.75
C LEU A 142 11.99 6.00 -2.94
N SER A 143 11.13 6.89 -2.45
CA SER A 143 11.34 8.33 -2.47
C SER A 143 11.28 8.85 -1.04
N ILE A 144 12.30 9.62 -0.64
CA ILE A 144 12.24 10.47 0.54
C ILE A 144 11.91 11.88 0.06
N MET A 145 10.79 12.41 0.53
CA MET A 145 10.31 13.74 0.12
C MET A 145 9.89 14.60 1.32
N SER A 146 10.01 15.91 1.20
CA SER A 146 9.39 16.85 2.14
C SER A 146 7.89 16.89 1.88
N ILE A 147 7.04 16.73 2.91
CA ILE A 147 5.59 16.85 2.70
C ILE A 147 5.19 18.32 2.59
N GLN A 148 4.22 18.61 1.73
CA GLN A 148 3.61 19.93 1.62
C GLN A 148 2.20 19.95 2.21
N PRO A 149 1.74 21.10 2.71
CA PRO A 149 0.34 21.24 3.09
C PRO A 149 -0.55 21.06 1.84
N LYS A 150 -1.77 20.55 2.06
CA LYS A 150 -2.85 20.45 1.06
C LYS A 150 -2.67 19.41 -0.05
N HIS A 151 -1.45 18.95 -0.36
CA HIS A 151 -1.20 18.00 -1.44
C HIS A 151 -0.54 16.71 -0.92
N PHE A 152 -1.08 15.56 -1.31
CA PHE A 152 -0.44 14.27 -1.05
C PHE A 152 0.68 14.03 -2.06
N ASP A 153 1.84 13.63 -1.57
CA ASP A 153 2.95 13.07 -2.37
C ASP A 153 3.46 13.96 -3.51
N ALA A 154 3.30 15.28 -3.39
CA ALA A 154 3.68 16.27 -4.39
C ALA A 154 4.83 17.19 -3.96
N GLY A 155 5.41 16.96 -2.78
CA GLY A 155 6.51 17.79 -2.29
C GLY A 155 7.87 17.41 -2.88
N PRO A 156 8.90 18.26 -2.70
CA PRO A 156 10.20 18.06 -3.30
C PRO A 156 10.91 16.80 -2.77
N LEU A 157 11.73 16.18 -3.62
CA LEU A 157 12.49 14.98 -3.34
C LEU A 157 13.83 15.34 -2.69
N LEU A 158 14.16 14.68 -1.59
CA LEU A 158 15.49 14.72 -0.97
C LEU A 158 16.35 13.57 -1.49
N LYS A 159 15.74 12.41 -1.74
CA LYS A 159 16.43 11.24 -2.24
C LYS A 159 15.44 10.30 -2.93
N GLN A 160 15.87 9.64 -4.00
CA GLN A 160 15.09 8.61 -4.68
C GLN A 160 16.00 7.46 -5.09
N THR A 161 15.52 6.22 -4.99
CA THR A 161 16.24 5.04 -5.49
C THR A 161 15.29 4.10 -6.21
N GLU A 162 15.79 3.53 -7.30
CA GLU A 162 15.11 2.51 -8.09
C GLU A 162 15.42 1.13 -7.52
N VAL A 163 14.41 0.26 -7.56
CA VAL A 163 14.49 -1.10 -7.04
C VAL A 163 13.82 -2.04 -8.03
N GLU A 164 14.51 -3.10 -8.43
CA GLU A 164 13.92 -4.14 -9.28
C GLU A 164 12.77 -4.84 -8.55
N ILE A 165 11.68 -5.07 -9.27
CA ILE A 165 10.53 -5.79 -8.73
C ILE A 165 10.80 -7.30 -8.80
N PRO A 166 10.75 -8.03 -7.68
CA PRO A 166 10.86 -9.48 -7.71
C PRO A 166 9.77 -10.09 -8.59
N MET A 167 10.14 -11.09 -9.38
CA MET A 167 9.22 -11.77 -10.29
C MET A 167 7.99 -12.30 -9.56
N ARG A 168 6.80 -12.01 -10.12
CA ARG A 168 5.49 -12.45 -9.60
C ARG A 168 5.24 -12.10 -8.12
N CYS A 169 5.83 -11.01 -7.62
CA CYS A 169 5.58 -10.56 -6.26
C CYS A 169 4.11 -10.14 -6.03
N SER A 170 3.65 -10.33 -4.81
CA SER A 170 2.46 -9.67 -4.28
C SER A 170 2.78 -8.28 -3.72
N THR A 171 1.73 -7.51 -3.43
CA THR A 171 1.85 -6.25 -2.68
C THR A 171 2.58 -6.45 -1.35
N SER A 172 2.34 -7.57 -0.65
CA SER A 172 3.00 -7.86 0.62
C SER A 172 4.46 -8.24 0.47
N ASN A 173 4.80 -9.02 -0.56
CA ASN A 173 6.20 -9.29 -0.85
C ASN A 173 6.96 -7.99 -1.16
N LEU A 174 6.35 -7.08 -1.93
CA LEU A 174 6.95 -5.76 -2.19
C LEU A 174 7.05 -4.92 -0.92
N ARG A 175 6.01 -4.90 -0.08
CA ARG A 175 6.02 -4.21 1.21
C ARG A 175 7.19 -4.67 2.07
N ASP A 176 7.30 -5.97 2.28
CA ASP A 176 8.30 -6.58 3.17
C ASP A 176 9.71 -6.38 2.61
N TYR A 177 9.84 -6.31 1.28
CA TYR A 177 11.10 -6.01 0.60
C TYR A 177 11.50 -4.53 0.69
N LEU A 178 10.54 -3.61 0.60
CA LEU A 178 10.80 -2.16 0.54
C LEU A 178 10.81 -1.48 1.91
N ALA A 179 10.05 -1.94 2.89
CA ALA A 179 9.98 -1.35 4.22
C ALA A 179 11.36 -1.18 4.90
N PRO A 180 12.22 -2.21 4.98
CA PRO A 180 13.56 -2.06 5.57
C PRO A 180 14.48 -1.19 4.71
N LYS A 181 14.33 -1.19 3.38
CA LYS A 181 15.11 -0.31 2.49
C LYS A 181 14.73 1.16 2.69
N GLY A 182 13.43 1.45 2.85
CA GLY A 182 12.93 2.78 3.18
C GLY A 182 13.47 3.29 4.52
N GLY A 183 13.49 2.41 5.53
CA GLY A 183 14.11 2.68 6.84
C GLY A 183 15.60 3.06 6.73
N LYS A 184 16.38 2.32 5.94
CA LYS A 184 17.80 2.63 5.71
C LYS A 184 17.97 3.95 4.96
N MET A 185 17.16 4.17 3.93
CA MET A 185 17.21 5.38 3.11
C MET A 185 16.88 6.64 3.90
N ILE A 186 15.92 6.60 4.84
CA ILE A 186 15.66 7.74 5.71
C ILE A 186 16.82 7.99 6.68
N LEU A 187 17.50 6.96 7.20
CA LEU A 187 18.71 7.16 8.01
C LEU A 187 19.85 7.83 7.21
N GLU A 188 20.01 7.48 5.94
CA GLU A 188 21.00 8.13 5.06
C GLU A 188 20.69 9.63 4.88
N VAL A 189 19.41 9.98 4.73
CA VAL A 189 18.96 11.39 4.69
C VAL A 189 19.20 12.06 6.04
N LEU A 190 18.88 11.40 7.16
CA LEU A 190 19.12 11.94 8.50
C LEU A 190 20.62 12.16 8.78
N ALA A 191 21.53 11.35 8.23
CA ALA A 191 22.97 11.53 8.41
C ALA A 191 23.46 12.91 7.92
N ASN A 192 22.84 13.44 6.85
CA ASN A 192 23.19 14.73 6.23
C ASN A 192 21.96 15.65 6.09
N LEU A 193 21.06 15.62 7.06
CA LEU A 193 19.73 16.26 6.97
C LEU A 193 19.75 17.74 6.54
N PRO A 194 20.62 18.63 7.08
CA PRO A 194 20.63 20.02 6.66
C PRO A 194 20.91 20.19 5.16
N GLU A 195 21.87 19.45 4.64
CA GLU A 195 22.26 19.50 3.23
C GLU A 195 21.18 18.88 2.34
N ALA A 196 20.59 17.76 2.77
CA ALA A 196 19.54 17.08 2.03
C ALA A 196 18.28 17.95 1.86
N VAL A 197 17.95 18.78 2.86
CA VAL A 197 16.84 19.74 2.76
C VAL A 197 17.21 20.94 1.89
N ILE A 198 18.45 21.43 1.93
CA ILE A 198 18.91 22.56 1.09
C ILE A 198 18.94 22.17 -0.39
N THR A 199 19.27 20.92 -0.68
CA THR A 199 19.41 20.37 -2.04
C THR A 199 18.17 19.64 -2.54
N GLU A 200 17.04 19.74 -1.84
CA GLU A 200 15.79 19.11 -2.27
C GLU A 200 15.35 19.64 -3.65
N THR A 201 14.81 18.76 -4.48
CA THR A 201 14.45 19.07 -5.86
C THR A 201 12.95 18.93 -6.09
N PRO A 202 12.30 19.87 -6.81
CA PRO A 202 10.91 19.68 -7.22
C PRO A 202 10.74 18.38 -8.01
N GLN A 203 9.60 17.69 -7.82
CA GLN A 203 9.26 16.55 -8.66
C GLN A 203 9.04 17.01 -10.11
N ALA A 204 9.32 16.12 -11.07
CA ALA A 204 9.01 16.36 -12.47
C ALA A 204 7.49 16.58 -12.68
N GLU A 205 7.15 17.47 -13.62
CA GLU A 205 5.75 17.73 -14.02
C GLU A 205 5.20 16.60 -14.90
N VAL A 206 6.06 15.98 -15.70
CA VAL A 206 5.72 14.87 -16.60
C VAL A 206 5.81 13.53 -15.85
N GLY A 207 4.89 12.60 -16.16
CA GLY A 207 4.88 11.25 -15.59
C GLY A 207 4.15 11.12 -14.26
N CYS A 208 3.43 12.16 -13.82
CA CYS A 208 2.60 12.11 -12.62
C CYS A 208 1.44 11.11 -12.79
N THR A 209 1.39 10.10 -11.91
CA THR A 209 0.26 9.16 -11.83
C THR A 209 -0.22 9.03 -10.40
N TYR A 210 -1.46 8.55 -10.22
CA TYR A 210 -2.10 8.48 -8.91
C TYR A 210 -2.45 7.05 -8.52
N ALA A 211 -2.03 6.65 -7.33
CA ALA A 211 -2.32 5.38 -6.70
C ALA A 211 -3.45 5.56 -5.68
N HIS A 212 -4.69 5.49 -6.17
CA HIS A 212 -5.87 5.66 -5.33
C HIS A 212 -6.05 4.52 -4.33
N LYS A 213 -6.76 4.82 -3.24
CA LYS A 213 -7.05 3.83 -2.20
C LYS A 213 -7.81 2.64 -2.78
N ILE A 214 -7.38 1.43 -2.43
CA ILE A 214 -8.06 0.20 -2.84
C ILE A 214 -9.49 0.16 -2.31
N THR A 215 -10.44 -0.10 -3.20
CA THR A 215 -11.86 -0.27 -2.87
C THR A 215 -12.32 -1.71 -3.15
N PRO A 216 -13.45 -2.16 -2.58
CA PRO A 216 -14.02 -3.46 -2.90
C PRO A 216 -14.35 -3.66 -4.39
N GLU A 217 -14.73 -2.58 -5.09
CA GLU A 217 -15.10 -2.60 -6.51
C GLU A 217 -13.92 -3.02 -7.40
N MET A 218 -12.72 -2.58 -7.03
CA MET A 218 -11.46 -2.95 -7.71
C MET A 218 -11.18 -4.45 -7.73
N SER A 219 -11.87 -5.26 -6.93
CA SER A 219 -11.65 -6.70 -6.90
C SER A 219 -12.57 -7.50 -7.83
N PHE A 220 -13.54 -6.84 -8.50
CA PHE A 220 -14.37 -7.51 -9.48
C PHE A 220 -13.55 -7.93 -10.70
N ILE A 221 -13.66 -9.21 -11.05
CA ILE A 221 -13.02 -9.79 -12.24
C ILE A 221 -13.91 -9.51 -13.45
N ASP A 222 -13.39 -8.83 -14.45
CA ASP A 222 -13.98 -8.72 -15.78
C ASP A 222 -13.55 -9.93 -16.62
N TRP A 223 -14.29 -11.02 -16.48
CA TRP A 223 -14.03 -12.29 -17.17
C TRP A 223 -13.92 -12.15 -18.68
N LYS A 224 -14.65 -11.20 -19.28
CA LYS A 224 -14.72 -11.03 -20.73
C LYS A 224 -13.44 -10.38 -21.27
N ASN A 225 -12.93 -9.36 -20.57
CA ASN A 225 -11.85 -8.53 -21.08
C ASN A 225 -10.49 -8.81 -20.42
N GLN A 226 -10.46 -9.39 -19.23
CA GLN A 226 -9.21 -9.73 -18.55
C GLN A 226 -8.66 -11.09 -18.98
N THR A 227 -7.38 -11.09 -19.28
CA THR A 227 -6.55 -12.29 -19.44
C THR A 227 -6.27 -12.94 -18.08
N LEU A 228 -5.87 -14.22 -18.09
CA LEU A 228 -5.49 -14.92 -16.87
C LEU A 228 -4.34 -14.21 -16.13
N GLU A 229 -3.36 -13.66 -16.85
CA GLU A 229 -2.26 -12.89 -16.24
C GLU A 229 -2.76 -11.58 -15.59
N GLN A 230 -3.73 -10.90 -16.20
CA GLN A 230 -4.34 -9.71 -15.59
C GLN A 230 -5.10 -10.06 -14.29
N ILE A 231 -5.82 -11.18 -14.27
CA ILE A 231 -6.53 -11.67 -13.07
C ILE A 231 -5.53 -12.08 -11.99
N ASP A 232 -4.44 -12.77 -12.37
CA ASP A 232 -3.36 -13.14 -11.45
C ASP A 232 -2.70 -11.90 -10.81
N ARG A 233 -2.40 -10.86 -11.62
CA ARG A 233 -1.90 -9.58 -11.10
C ARG A 233 -2.88 -8.93 -10.13
N GLN A 234 -4.17 -8.91 -10.47
CA GLN A 234 -5.21 -8.38 -9.61
C GLN A 234 -5.28 -9.15 -8.28
N TYR A 235 -5.19 -10.48 -8.31
CA TYR A 235 -5.10 -11.31 -7.12
C TYR A 235 -3.87 -10.96 -6.27
N ARG A 236 -2.68 -10.97 -6.86
CA ARG A 236 -1.41 -10.65 -6.18
C ARG A 236 -1.39 -9.25 -5.58
N ALA A 237 -2.01 -8.29 -6.27
CA ALA A 237 -2.12 -6.94 -5.77
C ALA A 237 -3.08 -6.83 -4.58
N LEU A 238 -4.21 -7.55 -4.60
CA LEU A 238 -5.35 -7.24 -3.73
C LEU A 238 -5.57 -8.22 -2.58
N HIS A 239 -5.17 -9.50 -2.67
CA HIS A 239 -5.68 -10.57 -1.81
C HIS A 239 -5.55 -10.36 -0.29
N GLU A 240 -4.55 -9.62 0.20
CA GLU A 240 -4.44 -9.27 1.63
C GLU A 240 -5.36 -8.12 2.06
N THR A 241 -5.76 -7.27 1.11
CA THR A 241 -6.64 -6.12 1.35
C THR A 241 -8.09 -6.47 1.07
N THR A 242 -8.35 -7.20 0.00
CA THR A 242 -9.69 -7.57 -0.44
C THR A 242 -9.65 -8.79 -1.36
N GLU A 243 -10.60 -9.71 -1.16
CA GLU A 243 -10.74 -10.91 -1.98
C GLU A 243 -11.28 -10.56 -3.37
N LEU A 244 -10.88 -11.33 -4.39
CA LEU A 244 -11.45 -11.17 -5.74
C LEU A 244 -12.96 -11.44 -5.71
N ARG A 245 -13.70 -10.74 -6.55
CA ARG A 245 -15.16 -10.76 -6.58
C ARG A 245 -15.67 -11.08 -7.97
N THR A 246 -16.84 -11.69 -7.99
CA THR A 246 -17.65 -11.91 -9.19
C THR A 246 -19.13 -11.86 -8.80
N GLU A 247 -20.02 -11.80 -9.77
CA GLU A 247 -21.45 -11.99 -9.55
C GLU A 247 -21.88 -13.39 -9.96
N TRP A 248 -22.75 -14.01 -9.17
CA TRP A 248 -23.41 -15.27 -9.44
C TRP A 248 -24.90 -15.15 -9.13
N ALA A 249 -25.75 -15.28 -10.15
CA ALA A 249 -27.21 -15.20 -10.01
C ALA A 249 -27.69 -13.99 -9.16
N GLY A 250 -27.12 -12.80 -9.45
CA GLY A 250 -27.45 -11.55 -8.76
C GLY A 250 -26.85 -11.38 -7.36
N THR A 251 -25.97 -12.30 -6.92
CA THR A 251 -25.27 -12.22 -5.63
C THR A 251 -23.79 -12.02 -5.84
N THR A 252 -23.17 -11.11 -5.07
CA THR A 252 -21.71 -10.99 -5.01
C THR A 252 -21.10 -12.23 -4.37
N VAL A 253 -20.17 -12.83 -5.09
CA VAL A 253 -19.37 -13.98 -4.67
C VAL A 253 -17.93 -13.56 -4.56
N ARG A 254 -17.25 -14.01 -3.51
CA ARG A 254 -15.80 -13.83 -3.35
C ARG A 254 -15.07 -15.11 -3.71
N LEU A 255 -13.95 -14.97 -4.40
CA LEU A 255 -13.09 -16.04 -4.88
C LEU A 255 -11.75 -15.91 -4.15
N ILE A 256 -11.33 -16.97 -3.48
CA ILE A 256 -10.12 -16.95 -2.65
C ILE A 256 -9.19 -18.10 -3.04
N GLU A 257 -7.93 -17.98 -2.66
CA GLU A 257 -6.89 -18.98 -2.92
C GLU A 257 -6.72 -19.27 -4.42
N MET A 258 -6.62 -18.22 -5.24
CA MET A 258 -6.43 -18.36 -6.68
C MET A 258 -5.26 -19.31 -6.96
N ILE A 259 -5.52 -20.32 -7.78
CA ILE A 259 -4.52 -21.29 -8.23
C ILE A 259 -3.55 -20.57 -9.16
N SER A 260 -2.27 -20.93 -9.06
CA SER A 260 -1.21 -20.43 -9.95
C SER A 260 -1.66 -20.48 -11.43
N PRO A 261 -1.46 -19.41 -12.21
CA PRO A 261 -1.85 -19.35 -13.61
C PRO A 261 -1.08 -20.35 -14.50
N HIS A 262 -0.03 -20.97 -13.97
CA HIS A 262 0.73 -22.04 -14.64
C HIS A 262 0.09 -23.43 -14.48
N CYS A 263 -0.84 -23.59 -13.52
CA CYS A 263 -1.61 -24.81 -13.38
C CYS A 263 -2.78 -24.84 -14.39
N LYS A 264 -3.19 -26.04 -14.77
CA LYS A 264 -4.29 -26.27 -15.71
C LYS A 264 -5.34 -27.18 -15.07
N PRO A 265 -6.60 -27.14 -15.55
CA PRO A 265 -7.59 -28.15 -15.20
C PRO A 265 -7.08 -29.56 -15.54
N SER A 266 -7.53 -30.55 -14.79
CA SER A 266 -7.16 -31.96 -14.96
C SER A 266 -7.63 -32.55 -16.29
N ILE A 267 -8.66 -31.95 -16.90
CA ILE A 267 -9.16 -32.30 -18.22
C ILE A 267 -9.04 -31.09 -19.17
N PRO A 268 -8.81 -31.32 -20.48
CA PRO A 268 -8.88 -30.27 -21.47
C PRO A 268 -10.28 -29.63 -21.47
N LEU A 269 -10.34 -28.31 -21.35
CA LEU A 269 -11.56 -27.52 -21.44
C LEU A 269 -11.58 -26.73 -22.75
N ASP A 270 -12.77 -26.54 -23.32
CA ASP A 270 -12.94 -25.83 -24.59
C ASP A 270 -12.54 -24.35 -24.48
N SER A 271 -11.61 -23.93 -25.33
CA SER A 271 -11.13 -22.55 -25.41
C SER A 271 -12.19 -21.59 -25.96
N ASN A 272 -13.18 -22.09 -26.69
CA ASN A 272 -14.30 -21.30 -27.23
C ASN A 272 -15.46 -21.13 -26.24
N SER A 273 -15.33 -21.67 -25.02
CA SER A 273 -16.31 -21.47 -23.95
C SER A 273 -16.55 -19.98 -23.69
N LEU A 274 -17.78 -19.66 -23.29
CA LEU A 274 -18.15 -18.28 -22.91
C LEU A 274 -17.33 -17.82 -21.70
N PRO A 275 -16.77 -16.60 -21.73
CA PRO A 275 -16.16 -16.01 -20.54
C PRO A 275 -17.13 -15.98 -19.36
N GLY A 276 -16.62 -16.30 -18.18
CA GLY A 276 -17.39 -16.46 -16.95
C GLY A 276 -17.95 -17.87 -16.74
N LEU A 277 -17.88 -18.78 -17.71
CA LEU A 277 -18.38 -20.15 -17.55
C LEU A 277 -17.59 -20.89 -16.44
N PRO A 278 -18.23 -21.36 -15.37
CA PRO A 278 -17.57 -22.15 -14.34
C PRO A 278 -17.58 -23.65 -14.70
N PHE A 279 -16.47 -24.32 -14.41
CA PHE A 279 -16.28 -25.75 -14.53
C PHE A 279 -15.76 -26.31 -13.21
N TYR A 280 -16.42 -27.34 -12.66
CA TYR A 280 -15.94 -28.02 -11.47
C TYR A 280 -15.01 -29.18 -11.84
N ASP A 281 -13.75 -29.05 -11.45
CA ASP A 281 -12.74 -30.10 -11.56
C ASP A 281 -12.72 -30.93 -10.28
N LYS A 282 -13.19 -32.18 -10.39
CA LYS A 282 -13.25 -33.13 -9.27
C LYS A 282 -11.85 -33.57 -8.81
N ALA A 283 -10.87 -33.65 -9.71
CA ALA A 283 -9.54 -34.15 -9.39
C ALA A 283 -8.76 -33.14 -8.54
N THR A 284 -8.87 -31.85 -8.88
CA THR A 284 -8.21 -30.77 -8.12
C THR A 284 -9.12 -30.18 -7.03
N ASN A 285 -10.39 -30.57 -7.00
CA ASN A 285 -11.44 -29.96 -6.17
C ASN A 285 -11.44 -28.43 -6.32
N SER A 286 -11.57 -27.95 -7.56
CA SER A 286 -11.50 -26.52 -7.88
C SER A 286 -12.58 -26.11 -8.87
N ILE A 287 -13.02 -24.85 -8.79
CA ILE A 287 -13.80 -24.23 -9.85
C ILE A 287 -12.84 -23.50 -10.78
N TRP A 288 -12.84 -23.90 -12.04
CA TRP A 288 -12.16 -23.22 -13.13
C TRP A 288 -13.15 -22.32 -13.85
N VAL A 289 -12.80 -21.07 -14.06
CA VAL A 289 -13.68 -20.09 -14.71
C VAL A 289 -13.01 -19.59 -15.97
N ARG A 290 -13.71 -19.68 -17.10
CA ARG A 290 -13.21 -19.16 -18.38
C ARG A 290 -13.03 -17.65 -18.28
N CYS A 291 -11.84 -17.14 -18.60
CA CYS A 291 -11.57 -15.70 -18.78
C CYS A 291 -11.40 -15.39 -20.27
N LYS A 292 -10.74 -14.28 -20.65
CA LYS A 292 -10.58 -13.91 -22.07
C LYS A 292 -9.80 -14.96 -22.87
N ASP A 293 -8.71 -15.47 -22.29
CA ASP A 293 -7.68 -16.24 -23.02
C ASP A 293 -7.36 -17.61 -22.40
N SER A 294 -7.69 -17.82 -21.12
CA SER A 294 -7.50 -19.11 -20.43
C SER A 294 -8.59 -19.39 -19.37
N TRP A 295 -8.28 -20.22 -18.39
CA TRP A 295 -9.13 -20.59 -17.25
C TRP A 295 -8.46 -20.22 -15.92
N ALA A 296 -9.17 -19.51 -15.04
CA ALA A 296 -8.68 -19.17 -13.70
C ALA A 296 -9.27 -20.13 -12.66
N GLY A 297 -8.43 -20.74 -11.83
CA GLY A 297 -8.83 -21.77 -10.87
C GLY A 297 -8.96 -21.25 -9.43
N PHE A 298 -10.00 -21.69 -8.73
CA PHE A 298 -10.25 -21.35 -7.32
C PHE A 298 -10.77 -22.57 -6.54
N PRO A 299 -10.10 -22.98 -5.45
CA PRO A 299 -10.53 -24.11 -4.63
C PRO A 299 -11.64 -23.72 -3.65
N ARG A 300 -11.78 -22.43 -3.35
CA ARG A 300 -12.70 -21.92 -2.33
C ARG A 300 -13.47 -20.69 -2.80
N ILE A 301 -14.73 -20.66 -2.39
CA ILE A 301 -15.72 -19.66 -2.78
C ILE A 301 -16.44 -19.17 -1.53
N VAL A 302 -16.80 -17.89 -1.49
CA VAL A 302 -17.56 -17.30 -0.40
C VAL A 302 -18.80 -16.61 -0.94
N ILE A 303 -19.97 -17.07 -0.52
CA ILE A 303 -21.25 -16.38 -0.75
C ILE A 303 -21.76 -15.82 0.58
N LYS A 304 -22.14 -16.72 1.49
CA LYS A 304 -22.49 -16.40 2.88
C LYS A 304 -21.44 -16.92 3.87
N LYS A 305 -20.92 -18.12 3.60
CA LYS A 305 -19.83 -18.77 4.32
C LYS A 305 -18.84 -19.30 3.29
N THR A 306 -17.60 -19.49 3.72
CA THR A 306 -16.57 -20.11 2.90
C THR A 306 -16.92 -21.57 2.64
N MET A 307 -16.84 -22.00 1.38
CA MET A 307 -17.10 -23.36 0.95
C MET A 307 -16.04 -23.83 -0.05
N THR A 308 -15.88 -25.14 -0.15
CA THR A 308 -15.05 -25.81 -1.16
C THR A 308 -15.72 -25.78 -2.53
N ALA A 309 -14.95 -25.97 -3.59
CA ALA A 309 -15.48 -26.11 -4.95
C ALA A 309 -16.52 -27.23 -5.07
N LYS A 310 -16.30 -28.37 -4.41
CA LYS A 310 -17.27 -29.48 -4.33
C LYS A 310 -18.59 -29.07 -3.70
N GLU A 311 -18.56 -28.35 -2.58
CA GLU A 311 -19.77 -27.85 -1.91
C GLU A 311 -20.50 -26.84 -2.80
N PHE A 312 -19.78 -25.94 -3.45
CA PHE A 312 -20.36 -25.01 -4.42
C PHE A 312 -21.00 -25.76 -5.60
N TYR A 313 -20.34 -26.79 -6.13
CA TYR A 313 -20.92 -27.62 -7.18
C TYR A 313 -22.21 -28.32 -6.74
N ASN A 314 -22.20 -28.98 -5.58
CA ASN A 314 -23.36 -29.71 -5.05
C ASN A 314 -24.54 -28.80 -4.71
N GLY A 315 -24.25 -27.58 -4.23
CA GLY A 315 -25.26 -26.59 -3.83
C GLY A 315 -25.81 -25.76 -5.00
N TYR A 316 -24.97 -25.49 -6.01
CA TYR A 316 -25.27 -24.54 -7.08
C TYR A 316 -25.10 -25.18 -8.46
N LEU A 317 -23.87 -25.43 -8.94
CA LEU A 317 -23.63 -25.81 -10.35
C LEU A 317 -24.37 -27.08 -10.82
N SER A 318 -24.57 -28.06 -9.93
CA SER A 318 -25.30 -29.30 -10.25
C SER A 318 -26.82 -29.15 -10.32
N LYS A 319 -27.37 -27.99 -9.94
CA LYS A 319 -28.82 -27.76 -9.95
C LYS A 319 -29.27 -27.25 -11.31
N SER A 320 -30.38 -27.79 -11.81
CA SER A 320 -30.94 -27.44 -13.13
C SER A 320 -31.18 -25.95 -13.35
N HIS A 321 -31.62 -25.21 -12.33
CA HIS A 321 -31.87 -23.77 -12.44
C HIS A 321 -30.60 -22.91 -12.53
N PHE A 322 -29.42 -23.49 -12.28
CA PHE A 322 -28.12 -22.84 -12.48
C PHE A 322 -27.41 -23.30 -13.77
N GLN A 323 -28.05 -24.19 -14.55
CA GLN A 323 -27.47 -24.67 -15.80
C GLN A 323 -27.29 -23.51 -16.79
N GLY A 324 -26.07 -23.35 -17.31
CA GLY A 324 -25.72 -22.27 -18.24
C GLY A 324 -25.53 -20.89 -17.60
N VAL A 325 -25.70 -20.75 -16.28
CA VAL A 325 -25.37 -19.50 -15.58
C VAL A 325 -23.86 -19.31 -15.56
N THR A 326 -23.42 -18.13 -15.97
CA THR A 326 -22.01 -17.73 -15.94
C THR A 326 -21.74 -16.81 -14.75
N PHE A 327 -20.50 -16.80 -14.29
CA PHE A 327 -19.99 -15.70 -13.49
C PHE A 327 -19.93 -14.43 -14.33
N THR A 328 -20.42 -13.33 -13.77
CA THR A 328 -20.41 -12.02 -14.42
C THR A 328 -19.68 -10.99 -13.57
N SER A 329 -19.47 -9.79 -14.12
CA SER A 329 -18.72 -8.73 -13.45
C SER A 329 -19.61 -7.52 -13.15
N LYS A 330 -19.18 -6.74 -12.16
CA LYS A 330 -19.61 -5.34 -11.96
C LYS A 330 -18.46 -4.42 -12.43
N PRO A 331 -18.74 -3.15 -12.76
CA PRO A 331 -17.67 -2.19 -13.05
C PRO A 331 -16.61 -2.21 -11.95
N ASN A 332 -15.36 -2.50 -12.32
CA ASN A 332 -14.28 -2.70 -11.36
C ASN A 332 -13.45 -1.44 -11.11
N ASN A 333 -13.56 -0.41 -11.95
CA ASN A 333 -12.94 0.91 -11.74
C ASN A 333 -11.43 0.86 -11.40
N LEU A 334 -10.72 -0.20 -11.83
CA LEU A 334 -9.30 -0.44 -11.47
C LEU A 334 -8.39 0.75 -11.81
N PHE A 335 -8.74 1.53 -12.83
CA PHE A 335 -7.99 2.69 -13.30
C PHE A 335 -8.87 3.95 -13.36
N ASP A 336 -9.88 4.05 -12.51
CA ASP A 336 -10.80 5.19 -12.51
C ASP A 336 -10.07 6.52 -12.21
N GLU A 337 -10.13 7.44 -13.19
CA GLU A 337 -9.56 8.78 -13.11
C GLU A 337 -10.29 9.71 -12.12
N SER A 338 -11.43 9.29 -11.56
CA SER A 338 -12.19 10.07 -10.58
C SER A 338 -11.36 10.44 -9.35
N TYR A 339 -10.38 9.63 -8.95
CA TYR A 339 -9.49 9.96 -7.84
C TYR A 339 -8.52 11.10 -8.15
N ALA A 340 -8.03 11.20 -9.39
CA ALA A 340 -7.21 12.34 -9.80
C ALA A 340 -8.01 13.64 -9.67
N ARG A 341 -9.29 13.61 -10.07
CA ARG A 341 -10.25 14.70 -9.85
C ARG A 341 -10.52 14.96 -8.35
N TRP A 342 -10.66 13.92 -7.53
CA TRP A 342 -10.88 14.04 -6.09
C TRP A 342 -9.72 14.70 -5.35
N ILE A 343 -8.46 14.36 -5.70
CA ILE A 343 -7.27 15.03 -5.14
C ILE A 343 -7.25 16.51 -5.52
N HIS A 344 -7.56 16.85 -6.78
CA HIS A 344 -7.54 18.23 -7.25
C HIS A 344 -8.61 19.11 -6.57
N GLN A 345 -9.73 18.53 -6.12
CA GLN A 345 -10.85 19.25 -5.54
C GLN A 345 -10.75 19.49 -4.03
N ARG A 346 -9.82 18.85 -3.31
CA ARG A 346 -9.64 19.07 -1.87
C ARG A 346 -8.54 20.09 -1.58
N THR A 347 -8.95 21.33 -1.38
CA THR A 347 -8.27 22.25 -0.45
C THR A 347 -8.69 21.87 0.98
N PRO A 348 -7.76 21.67 1.94
CA PRO A 348 -8.16 21.39 3.32
C PRO A 348 -8.93 22.57 3.90
N SER A 349 -9.96 22.22 4.67
CA SER A 349 -10.66 23.09 5.62
C SER A 349 -9.69 23.74 6.60
#